data_AF-A0A7S0LQ58-F1
#
_entry.id   AF-A0A7S0LQ58-F1
#
_cell.length_a   1.000
_cell.length_b   1.000
_cell.length_c   1.000
_cell.angle_alpha   90.00
_cell.angle_beta   90.00
_cell.angle_gamma   90.00
#
_symmetry.space_group_name_H-M   'P 1'
#
loop_
_entity.id
_entity.type
_entity.pdbx_description
1 polymer ?
#
loop_
_entity_poly.entity_id
_entity_poly.type
_entity_poly.pdbx_seq_one_letter_code
_entity_poly.pdbx_strand_id
1 'polypeptide(L)'
;AGAALDNAMKAALMPLTSEVGAECLPNGQVVPFPRNSFALMTSTGAKGSGVNFSQISVMLGQQELEGRRVPVAPAGNTAPCFKPFELSARAGGYITDRFLTGVRPPE
;
A
#
# COMPACT_ATOMS: atom_id res chain seq x y z
N ALA A 1 -0.07 19.88 14.51
CA ALA A 1 0.00 18.57 15.19
C ALA A 1 -0.11 17.39 14.22
N GLY A 2 -1.18 17.27 13.42
CA GLY A 2 -1.40 16.11 12.53
C GLY A 2 -0.28 15.83 11.51
N ALA A 3 0.29 16.86 10.87
CA ALA A 3 1.34 16.67 9.84
C ALA A 3 2.60 15.96 10.35
N ALA A 4 3.02 16.25 11.60
CA ALA A 4 4.19 15.61 12.19
C ALA A 4 3.95 14.12 12.47
N LEU A 5 2.76 13.79 12.99
CA LEU A 5 2.34 12.41 13.19
C LEU A 5 2.25 11.66 11.85
N ASP A 6 1.72 12.32 10.82
CA ASP A 6 1.59 11.70 9.51
C ASP A 6 2.94 11.35 8.91
N ASN A 7 3.89 12.28 8.97
CA ASN A 7 5.25 12.04 8.50
C ASN A 7 5.95 10.95 9.30
N ALA A 8 5.78 10.91 10.63
CA ALA A 8 6.35 9.86 11.47
C ALA A 8 5.79 8.47 11.12
N MET A 9 4.47 8.37 10.92
CA MET A 9 3.82 7.11 10.52
C MET A 9 4.28 6.66 9.12
N LYS A 10 4.34 7.59 8.15
CA LYS A 10 4.85 7.29 6.81
C LYS A 10 6.29 6.79 6.84
N ALA A 11 7.15 7.46 7.60
CA ALA A 11 8.56 7.08 7.74
C ALA A 11 8.72 5.68 8.36
N ALA A 12 7.84 5.29 9.28
CA ALA A 12 7.85 3.96 9.89
C ALA A 12 7.31 2.86 8.96
N LEU A 13 6.33 3.16 8.11
CA LEU A 13 5.63 2.17 7.27
C LEU A 13 6.25 1.97 5.87
N MET A 14 6.92 2.98 5.33
CA MET A 14 7.59 2.89 4.03
C MET A 14 8.67 1.79 3.95
N PRO A 15 9.53 1.60 4.97
CA PRO A 15 10.51 0.52 4.99
C PRO A 15 9.86 -0.86 4.89
N LEU A 16 8.77 -1.11 5.63
CA LEU A 16 8.05 -2.38 5.60
C LEU A 16 7.50 -2.70 4.21
N THR A 17 6.94 -1.70 3.53
CA THR A 17 6.42 -1.86 2.16
C THR A 17 7.55 -2.22 1.19
N SER A 18 8.72 -1.63 1.37
CA SER A 18 9.91 -1.90 0.54
C SER A 18 10.49 -3.29 0.81
N GLU A 19 10.57 -3.70 2.08
CA GLU A 19 11.08 -5.00 2.51
C GLU A 19 10.23 -6.14 1.95
N VAL A 20 8.92 -6.09 2.17
CA VAL A 20 8.00 -7.12 1.64
C VAL A 20 8.00 -7.11 0.10
N GLY A 21 8.10 -5.93 -0.51
CA GLY A 21 8.22 -5.80 -1.97
C GLY A 21 9.46 -6.49 -2.53
N ALA A 22 10.61 -6.33 -1.87
CA ALA A 22 11.88 -6.94 -2.28
C ALA A 22 11.91 -8.47 -2.04
N GLU A 23 11.25 -8.95 -0.98
CA GLU A 23 11.14 -10.38 -0.71
C GLU A 23 10.22 -11.08 -1.72
N CYS A 24 9.10 -10.46 -2.08
CA CYS A 24 8.10 -11.05 -2.97
C CYS A 24 8.46 -10.94 -4.47
N LEU A 25 9.17 -9.88 -4.88
CA LEU A 25 9.46 -9.59 -6.29
C LEU A 25 10.98 -9.38 -6.48
N PRO A 26 11.62 -10.03 -7.47
CA PRO A 26 11.04 -10.76 -8.59
C PRO A 26 11.07 -12.30 -8.44
N ASN A 27 11.32 -12.84 -7.26
CA ASN A 27 11.55 -14.28 -7.07
C ASN A 27 10.41 -15.02 -6.33
N GLY A 28 9.48 -14.31 -5.68
CA GLY A 28 8.42 -14.89 -4.87
C GLY A 28 7.13 -15.25 -5.64
N GLN A 29 7.10 -15.09 -6.96
CA GLN A 29 5.90 -15.37 -7.76
C GLN A 29 5.76 -16.85 -8.06
N VAL A 30 4.51 -17.34 -8.00
CA VAL A 30 4.15 -18.73 -8.34
C VAL A 30 4.61 -19.11 -9.74
N VAL A 31 4.48 -18.19 -10.71
CA VAL A 31 5.04 -18.34 -12.05
C VAL A 31 6.27 -17.45 -12.16
N PRO A 32 7.48 -18.01 -12.33
CA PRO A 32 8.70 -17.23 -12.45
C PRO A 32 8.84 -16.60 -13.85
N PHE A 33 9.68 -15.58 -13.95
CA PHE A 33 10.14 -15.05 -15.24
C PHE A 33 10.95 -16.12 -16.00
N PRO A 34 10.84 -16.24 -17.34
CA PRO A 34 10.09 -15.40 -18.28
C PRO A 34 8.65 -15.87 -18.57
N ARG A 35 8.17 -16.93 -17.91
CA ARG A 35 6.83 -17.49 -18.18
C ARG A 35 5.68 -16.62 -17.67
N ASN A 36 5.97 -15.72 -16.73
CA ASN A 36 5.02 -14.76 -16.22
C ASN A 36 4.93 -13.55 -17.15
N SER A 37 3.91 -13.52 -18.01
CA SER A 37 3.69 -12.42 -18.96
C SER A 37 3.48 -11.07 -18.27
N PHE A 38 2.96 -11.05 -17.04
CA PHE A 38 2.78 -9.82 -16.28
C PHE A 38 4.13 -9.27 -15.76
N ALA A 39 4.99 -10.15 -15.25
CA ALA A 39 6.37 -9.79 -14.91
C ALA A 39 7.13 -9.31 -16.16
N LEU A 40 6.99 -10.01 -17.28
CA LEU A 40 7.65 -9.66 -18.54
C LEU A 40 7.20 -8.29 -19.06
N MET A 41 5.89 -8.00 -19.03
CA MET A 41 5.32 -6.74 -19.48
C MET A 41 5.82 -5.54 -18.66
N THR A 42 5.93 -5.70 -17.33
CA THR A 42 6.38 -4.64 -16.42
C THR A 42 7.91 -4.50 -16.39
N SER A 43 8.67 -5.59 -16.52
CA SER A 43 10.15 -5.57 -16.51
C SER A 43 10.77 -5.09 -17.82
N THR A 44 10.13 -5.38 -18.95
CA THR A 44 10.58 -4.93 -20.28
C THR A 44 10.15 -3.51 -20.62
N GLY A 45 9.32 -2.88 -19.79
CA GLY A 45 8.75 -1.56 -20.04
C GLY A 45 7.67 -1.54 -21.13
N ALA A 46 7.18 -2.72 -21.57
CA ALA A 46 6.14 -2.80 -22.57
C ALA A 46 4.82 -2.15 -22.08
N LYS A 47 4.42 -2.44 -20.83
CA LYS A 47 3.27 -1.77 -20.18
C LYS A 47 3.30 -1.93 -18.66
N GLY A 48 2.96 -0.85 -17.96
CA GLY A 48 3.01 -0.81 -16.50
C GLY A 48 4.44 -0.72 -15.96
N SER A 49 4.56 -0.80 -14.64
CA SER A 49 5.80 -0.62 -13.90
C SER A 49 5.91 -1.60 -12.74
N GLY A 50 7.06 -1.64 -12.08
CA GLY A 50 7.26 -2.40 -10.84
C GLY A 50 6.27 -2.00 -9.73
N VAL A 51 5.81 -0.74 -9.70
CA VAL A 51 4.78 -0.28 -8.76
C VAL A 51 3.44 -0.99 -9.03
N ASN A 52 3.04 -1.10 -10.29
CA ASN A 52 1.82 -1.84 -10.65
C ASN A 52 1.93 -3.32 -10.28
N PHE A 53 3.12 -3.90 -10.47
CA PHE A 53 3.37 -5.28 -10.07
C PHE A 53 3.22 -5.46 -8.57
N SER A 54 3.85 -4.59 -7.79
CA SER A 54 3.77 -4.58 -6.33
C SER A 54 2.33 -4.40 -5.82
N GLN A 55 1.57 -3.45 -6.36
CA GLN A 55 0.18 -3.21 -5.94
C GLN A 55 -0.77 -4.38 -6.24
N ILE A 56 -0.53 -5.09 -7.34
CA ILE A 56 -1.33 -6.27 -7.69
C ILE A 56 -0.92 -7.48 -6.85
N SER A 57 0.38 -7.71 -6.65
CA SER A 57 0.89 -8.98 -6.12
C SER A 57 1.30 -8.93 -4.65
N VAL A 58 1.62 -7.77 -4.10
CA VAL A 58 2.18 -7.59 -2.75
C VAL A 58 1.20 -6.84 -1.85
N MET A 59 1.09 -5.52 -2.02
CA MET A 59 0.16 -4.67 -1.27
C MET A 59 0.04 -3.28 -1.94
N LEU A 60 -1.03 -2.54 -1.63
CA LEU A 60 -1.22 -1.16 -2.11
C LEU A 60 -0.31 -0.14 -1.41
N GLY A 61 -0.06 -0.34 -0.10
CA GLY A 61 0.75 0.56 0.72
C GLY A 61 -0.01 1.79 1.22
N GLN A 62 0.73 2.82 1.61
CA GLN A 62 0.16 4.06 2.17
C GLN A 62 -0.58 4.85 1.09
N GLN A 63 -1.87 5.12 1.32
CA GLN A 63 -2.64 6.06 0.53
C GLN A 63 -2.39 7.48 1.03
N GLU A 64 -1.95 8.36 0.13
CA GLU A 64 -1.71 9.76 0.42
C GLU A 64 -2.72 10.64 -0.32
N LEU A 65 -3.34 11.55 0.41
CA LEU A 65 -4.25 12.57 -0.12
C LEU A 65 -3.57 13.93 0.09
N GLU A 66 -3.26 14.61 -1.01
CA GLU A 66 -2.56 15.90 -1.00
C GLU A 66 -1.22 15.87 -0.22
N GLY A 67 -0.50 14.74 -0.29
CA GLY A 67 0.78 14.53 0.41
C GLY A 67 0.65 14.24 1.92
N ARG A 68 -0.56 14.06 2.42
CA ARG A 68 -0.87 13.73 3.82
C ARG A 68 -1.56 12.37 3.90
N ARG A 69 -1.64 11.81 5.11
CA ARG A 69 -2.45 10.59 5.35
C ARG A 69 -3.94 10.93 5.25
N VAL A 70 -4.78 9.90 5.34
CA VAL A 70 -6.24 10.03 5.29
C VAL A 70 -6.72 11.10 6.30
N PRO A 71 -7.53 12.08 5.87
CA PRO A 71 -7.98 13.15 6.73
C PRO A 71 -8.89 12.63 7.83
N VAL A 72 -8.82 13.28 8.99
CA VAL A 72 -9.62 12.95 10.16
C VAL A 72 -10.83 13.90 10.20
N ALA A 73 -12.03 13.35 10.35
CA ALA A 73 -13.25 14.13 10.51
C ALA A 73 -13.26 14.91 11.83
N PRO A 74 -14.13 15.93 12.00
CA PRO A 74 -14.27 16.65 13.27
C PRO A 74 -14.61 15.75 14.47
N ALA A 75 -15.26 14.60 14.21
CA ALA A 75 -15.54 13.57 15.20
C ALA A 75 -14.32 12.73 15.61
N GLY A 76 -13.15 12.95 14.99
CA GLY A 76 -11.89 12.30 15.33
C GLY A 76 -11.62 10.98 14.62
N ASN A 77 -12.53 10.49 13.77
CA ASN A 77 -12.37 9.25 13.00
C ASN A 77 -12.03 9.53 11.52
N THR A 78 -11.36 8.57 10.87
CA THR A 78 -11.03 8.64 9.43
C THR A 78 -12.13 8.06 8.54
N ALA A 79 -12.91 7.12 9.07
CA ALA A 79 -14.15 6.63 8.47
C ALA A 79 -15.15 6.22 9.56
N PRO A 80 -16.46 6.12 9.27
CA PRO A 80 -17.48 5.77 10.27
C PRO A 80 -17.28 4.42 10.96
N CYS A 81 -16.53 3.50 10.35
CA CYS A 81 -16.23 2.19 10.89
C CYS A 81 -15.02 2.15 11.84
N PHE A 82 -14.22 3.23 11.89
CA PHE A 82 -13.07 3.34 12.80
C PHE A 82 -13.44 4.11 14.06
N LYS A 83 -12.77 3.76 15.17
CA LYS A 83 -12.99 4.49 16.43
C LYS A 83 -12.39 5.89 16.34
N PRO A 84 -12.96 6.89 17.05
CA PRO A 84 -12.34 8.20 17.18
C PRO A 84 -10.89 8.08 17.68
N PHE A 85 -9.98 8.78 17.02
CA PHE A 85 -8.54 8.83 17.30
C PHE A 85 -7.85 7.47 17.28
N GLU A 86 -8.35 6.53 16.48
CA GLU A 86 -7.69 5.25 16.26
C GLU A 86 -6.33 5.44 15.58
N LEU A 87 -5.26 4.96 16.22
CA LEU A 87 -3.88 5.14 15.76
C LEU A 87 -3.38 3.99 14.86
N SER A 88 -4.27 3.11 14.41
CA SER A 88 -3.90 1.99 13.55
C SER A 88 -3.41 2.48 12.19
N ALA A 89 -2.42 1.80 11.61
CA ALA A 89 -1.91 2.13 10.27
C ALA A 89 -3.04 2.09 9.23
N ARG A 90 -3.94 1.10 9.36
CA ARG A 90 -5.12 0.93 8.51
C ARG A 90 -6.09 2.09 8.59
N ALA A 91 -6.45 2.57 9.79
CA ALA A 91 -7.29 3.75 9.94
C ALA A 91 -6.67 4.98 9.26
N GLY A 92 -5.34 5.06 9.23
CA GLY A 92 -4.58 6.10 8.52
C GLY A 92 -4.36 5.87 7.03
N GLY A 93 -5.04 4.90 6.40
CA GLY A 93 -4.95 4.62 4.96
C GLY A 93 -3.77 3.77 4.53
N TYR A 94 -3.14 3.01 5.43
CA TYR A 94 -2.15 2.00 5.05
C TYR A 94 -2.84 0.69 4.67
N ILE A 95 -2.83 0.37 3.37
CA ILE A 95 -3.52 -0.80 2.83
C ILE A 95 -2.53 -1.94 2.63
N THR A 96 -2.64 -2.96 3.50
CA THR A 96 -1.84 -4.20 3.43
C THR A 96 -2.36 -5.17 2.38
N ASP A 97 -3.60 -4.98 1.95
CA ASP A 97 -4.26 -5.84 0.98
C ASP A 97 -3.75 -5.52 -0.44
N ARG A 98 -4.01 -6.43 -1.39
CA ARG A 98 -3.52 -6.36 -2.77
C ARG A 98 -4.64 -6.60 -3.76
N PHE A 99 -4.54 -6.04 -4.96
CA PHE A 99 -5.62 -6.17 -5.95
C PHE A 99 -5.91 -7.63 -6.33
N LEU A 100 -4.92 -8.52 -6.27
CA LEU A 100 -5.11 -9.94 -6.57
C LEU A 100 -6.11 -10.63 -5.61
N THR A 101 -6.16 -10.23 -4.35
CA THR A 101 -7.04 -10.85 -3.32
C THR A 101 -8.23 -9.98 -2.94
N GLY A 102 -8.33 -8.78 -3.54
CA GLY A 102 -9.32 -7.78 -3.17
C GLY A 102 -8.86 -6.89 -2.01
N VAL A 103 -9.60 -5.80 -1.83
CA VAL A 103 -9.38 -4.74 -0.84
C VAL A 103 -10.64 -4.67 0.04
N ARG A 104 -10.48 -4.53 1.35
CA ARG A 104 -11.61 -4.49 2.29
C ARG A 104 -12.37 -3.17 2.18
N PRO A 105 -13.69 -3.11 2.44
CA PRO A 105 -14.47 -1.88 2.27
C PRO A 105 -13.97 -0.64 3.04
N PRO A 106 -13.38 -0.75 4.24
CA PRO A 106 -12.79 0.39 4.95
C PRO A 106 -11.45 0.92 4.39
N GLU A 107 -10.87 0.24 3.41
CA GLU A 107 -9.59 0.60 2.77
C GLU A 107 -9.83 1.36 1.47
#